data_AF-A0A519ZCQ7-F1
#
_entry.id   AF-A0A519ZCQ7-F1
#
_cell.length_a   1.000
_cell.length_b   1.000
_cell.length_c   1.000
_cell.angle_alpha   90.00
_cell.angle_beta   90.00
_cell.angle_gamma   90.00
#
_symmetry.space_group_name_H-M   'P 1'
#
loop_
_entity.id
_entity.type
_entity.pdbx_description
1 polymer ?
#
loop_
_entity_poly.entity_id
_entity_poly.type
_entity_poly.pdbx_seq_one_letter_code
_entity_poly.pdbx_strand_id
1 'polypeptide(L)'
;TGKDLRVLPRTVIYDPELSMSLPVGLSVTSGINAIAHAAEGLYSVEGNPVIDLMAEEGIAALARALPRIHAHPSDAEARSDALYGAWLCGIVLGTVGMALHHKLCHTLGGSFNLPHAETHTIVLPHALAYNAAAAPQAMERIRRALGGQRAPQAAYDLARANGAPVALKDIGMKADDLDKACDIALSNQYPNPRPLERVAIRRLLQDAFEGVRPG
;
A
#
# COMPACT_ATOMS: atom_id res chain seq x y z
N THR A 1 -5.30 14.93 -8.72
CA THR A 1 -6.57 14.19 -8.82
C THR A 1 -7.65 14.98 -8.12
N GLY A 2 -8.81 15.14 -8.75
CA GLY A 2 -9.94 15.89 -8.17
C GLY A 2 -10.74 15.02 -7.19
N LYS A 3 -11.28 15.63 -6.13
CA LYS A 3 -12.27 15.03 -5.23
C LYS A 3 -13.64 15.58 -5.64
N ASP A 4 -14.31 14.92 -6.58
CA ASP A 4 -15.63 15.33 -7.06
C ASP A 4 -16.61 14.16 -6.97
N LEU A 5 -17.78 14.36 -6.36
CA LEU A 5 -18.80 13.31 -6.24
C LEU A 5 -19.26 12.78 -7.60
N ARG A 6 -19.11 13.56 -8.67
CA ARG A 6 -19.44 13.15 -10.05
C ARG A 6 -18.57 12.01 -10.57
N VAL A 7 -17.37 11.80 -10.02
CA VAL A 7 -16.50 10.68 -10.42
C VAL A 7 -16.76 9.40 -9.61
N LEU A 8 -17.61 9.44 -8.59
CA LEU A 8 -17.97 8.26 -7.80
C LEU A 8 -18.95 7.38 -8.61
N PRO A 9 -18.62 6.10 -8.88
CA PRO A 9 -19.55 5.19 -9.54
C PRO A 9 -20.84 5.03 -8.74
N ARG A 10 -21.99 5.07 -9.42
CA ARG A 10 -23.30 4.85 -8.78
C ARG A 10 -23.53 3.38 -8.39
N THR A 11 -22.87 2.47 -9.10
CA THR A 11 -23.00 1.04 -8.92
C THR A 11 -21.67 0.39 -9.26
N VAL A 12 -21.28 -0.58 -8.45
CA VAL A 12 -20.11 -1.43 -8.68
C VAL A 12 -20.59 -2.87 -8.63
N ILE A 13 -20.24 -3.66 -9.63
CA ILE A 13 -20.54 -5.09 -9.70
C ILE A 13 -19.22 -5.82 -9.52
N TYR A 14 -19.09 -6.55 -8.42
CA TYR A 14 -17.93 -7.39 -8.14
C TYR A 14 -18.24 -8.83 -8.53
N ASP A 15 -17.59 -9.30 -9.59
CA ASP A 15 -17.67 -10.67 -10.07
C ASP A 15 -16.25 -11.29 -10.03
N PRO A 16 -15.98 -12.21 -9.08
CA PRO A 16 -14.68 -12.86 -8.96
C PRO A 16 -14.24 -13.62 -10.22
N GLU A 17 -15.17 -14.12 -11.04
CA GLU A 17 -14.85 -14.83 -12.27
C GLU A 17 -14.10 -13.93 -13.27
N LEU A 18 -14.41 -12.64 -13.29
CA LEU A 18 -13.73 -11.65 -14.13
C LEU A 18 -12.28 -11.38 -13.71
N SER A 19 -11.88 -11.83 -12.52
CA SER A 19 -10.50 -11.69 -12.02
C SER A 19 -9.62 -12.92 -12.27
N MET A 20 -10.19 -14.03 -12.75
CA MET A 20 -9.49 -15.31 -12.90
C MET A 20 -8.31 -15.26 -13.87
N SER A 21 -8.40 -14.43 -14.91
CA SER A 21 -7.36 -14.24 -15.92
C SER A 21 -6.32 -13.17 -15.53
N LEU A 22 -6.49 -12.49 -14.39
CA LEU A 22 -5.53 -11.50 -13.93
C LEU A 22 -4.19 -12.18 -13.61
N PRO A 23 -3.06 -11.77 -14.22
CA PRO A 23 -1.76 -12.36 -13.97
C PRO A 23 -1.41 -12.35 -12.48
N VAL A 24 -0.75 -13.42 -12.01
CA VAL A 24 -0.43 -13.59 -10.58
C VAL A 24 0.39 -12.42 -10.04
N GLY A 25 1.45 -12.02 -10.75
CA GLY A 25 2.30 -10.91 -10.33
C GLY A 25 1.50 -9.61 -10.11
N LEU A 26 0.63 -9.27 -11.05
CA LEU A 26 -0.24 -8.11 -10.94
C LEU A 26 -1.31 -8.27 -9.86
N SER A 27 -1.82 -9.48 -9.63
CA SER A 27 -2.78 -9.78 -8.56
C SER A 27 -2.16 -9.49 -7.19
N VAL A 28 -0.90 -9.90 -6.98
CA VAL A 28 -0.16 -9.66 -5.74
C VAL A 28 0.12 -8.17 -5.56
N THR A 29 0.71 -7.50 -6.56
CA THR A 29 1.08 -6.08 -6.42
C THR A 29 -0.15 -5.17 -6.30
N SER A 30 -1.24 -5.48 -7.03
CA SER A 30 -2.51 -4.76 -6.90
C SER A 30 -3.18 -4.99 -5.56
N GLY A 31 -3.11 -6.20 -5.00
CA GLY A 31 -3.63 -6.48 -3.67
C GLY A 31 -2.87 -5.74 -2.57
N ILE A 32 -1.54 -5.64 -2.69
CA ILE A 32 -0.73 -4.87 -1.73
C ILE A 32 -0.99 -3.36 -1.87
N ASN A 33 -1.25 -2.86 -3.08
CA ASN A 33 -1.74 -1.49 -3.27
C ASN A 33 -3.05 -1.26 -2.50
N ALA A 34 -4.01 -2.19 -2.59
CA ALA A 34 -5.24 -2.10 -1.81
C ALA A 34 -4.96 -2.12 -0.29
N ILE A 35 -4.08 -3.00 0.21
CA ILE A 35 -3.62 -2.98 1.61
C ILE A 35 -3.10 -1.61 2.00
N ALA A 36 -2.36 -0.93 1.12
CA ALA A 36 -1.80 0.38 1.40
C ALA A 36 -2.87 1.46 1.63
N HIS A 37 -4.01 1.40 0.92
CA HIS A 37 -5.15 2.29 1.16
C HIS A 37 -5.68 2.15 2.59
N ALA A 38 -5.92 0.91 3.03
CA ALA A 38 -6.40 0.62 4.37
C ALA A 38 -5.37 0.97 5.45
N ALA A 39 -4.10 0.67 5.21
CA ALA A 39 -3.02 0.92 6.15
C ALA A 39 -2.85 2.42 6.44
N GLU A 40 -2.91 3.29 5.42
CA GLU A 40 -2.91 4.73 5.65
C GLU A 40 -4.19 5.23 6.31
N GLY A 41 -5.33 4.61 5.99
CA GLY A 41 -6.60 4.96 6.62
C GLY A 41 -6.59 4.81 8.14
N LEU A 42 -5.93 3.78 8.66
CA LEU A 42 -5.82 3.51 10.10
C LEU A 42 -5.04 4.57 10.89
N TYR A 43 -4.29 5.44 10.23
CA TYR A 43 -3.62 6.57 10.87
C TYR A 43 -4.01 7.93 10.27
N SER A 44 -5.08 7.97 9.48
CA SER A 44 -5.57 9.20 8.89
C SER A 44 -6.17 10.12 9.96
N VAL A 45 -5.94 11.42 9.82
CA VAL A 45 -6.53 12.45 10.69
C VAL A 45 -8.06 12.57 10.51
N GLU A 46 -8.58 12.07 9.38
CA GLU A 46 -10.02 12.01 9.06
C GLU A 46 -10.63 10.63 9.42
N GLY A 47 -9.86 9.76 10.09
CA GLY A 47 -10.26 8.42 10.48
C GLY A 47 -11.44 8.37 11.44
N ASN A 48 -12.15 7.24 11.44
CA ASN A 48 -13.24 6.97 12.38
C ASN A 48 -13.37 5.45 12.61
N PRO A 49 -14.04 5.01 13.70
CA PRO A 49 -14.09 3.59 14.06
C PRO A 49 -14.69 2.66 13.00
N VAL A 50 -15.59 3.16 12.13
CA VAL A 50 -16.16 2.34 11.05
C VAL A 50 -15.13 2.12 9.95
N ILE A 51 -14.43 3.19 9.56
CA ILE A 51 -13.35 3.11 8.57
C ILE A 51 -12.20 2.25 9.07
N ASP A 52 -11.88 2.35 10.36
CA ASP A 52 -10.88 1.51 10.99
C ASP A 52 -11.23 0.02 10.93
N LEU A 53 -12.49 -0.32 11.19
CA LEU A 53 -12.99 -1.70 11.10
C LEU A 53 -12.86 -2.23 9.67
N MET A 54 -13.29 -1.44 8.67
CA MET A 54 -13.18 -1.80 7.27
C MET A 54 -11.72 -1.92 6.82
N ALA A 55 -10.85 -1.03 7.29
CA ALA A 55 -9.42 -1.08 6.98
C ALA A 55 -8.79 -2.36 7.50
N GLU A 56 -9.01 -2.68 8.77
CA GLU A 56 -8.43 -3.88 9.38
C GLU A 56 -8.93 -5.17 8.71
N GLU A 57 -10.23 -5.27 8.43
CA GLU A 57 -10.81 -6.42 7.72
C GLU A 57 -10.31 -6.52 6.27
N GLY A 58 -10.20 -5.39 5.56
CA GLY A 58 -9.69 -5.36 4.19
C GLY A 58 -8.25 -5.86 4.10
N ILE A 59 -7.40 -5.43 5.03
CA ILE A 59 -6.01 -5.92 5.14
C ILE A 59 -6.02 -7.43 5.43
N ALA A 60 -6.83 -7.89 6.37
CA ALA A 60 -6.88 -9.29 6.77
C ALA A 60 -7.37 -10.20 5.63
N ALA A 61 -8.39 -9.78 4.88
CA ALA A 61 -8.89 -10.51 3.72
C ALA A 61 -7.82 -10.65 2.63
N LEU A 62 -7.12 -9.56 2.28
CA LEU A 62 -6.05 -9.58 1.28
C LEU A 62 -4.83 -10.39 1.77
N ALA A 63 -4.46 -10.27 3.04
CA ALA A 63 -3.35 -11.04 3.63
C ALA A 63 -3.57 -12.56 3.53
N ARG A 64 -4.83 -13.03 3.67
CA ARG A 64 -5.20 -14.44 3.49
C ARG A 64 -5.30 -14.84 2.01
N ALA A 65 -5.85 -13.96 1.17
CA ALA A 65 -6.15 -14.26 -0.22
C ALA A 65 -4.91 -14.30 -1.12
N LEU A 66 -3.97 -13.35 -0.95
CA LEU A 66 -2.82 -13.21 -1.86
C LEU A 66 -1.91 -14.46 -1.90
N PRO A 67 -1.56 -15.10 -0.78
CA PRO A 67 -0.81 -16.36 -0.82
C PRO A 67 -1.55 -17.50 -1.52
N ARG A 68 -2.88 -17.57 -1.35
CA ARG A 68 -3.71 -18.57 -2.05
C ARG A 68 -3.74 -18.32 -3.56
N ILE A 69 -3.93 -17.07 -3.99
CA ILE A 69 -3.89 -16.70 -5.42
C ILE A 69 -2.51 -16.96 -6.03
N HIS A 70 -1.43 -16.70 -5.28
CA HIS A 70 -0.08 -16.97 -5.73
C HIS A 70 0.15 -18.48 -5.99
N ALA A 71 -0.31 -19.34 -5.08
CA ALA A 71 -0.19 -20.79 -5.22
C ALA A 71 -1.17 -21.37 -6.27
N HIS A 72 -2.40 -20.87 -6.30
CA HIS A 72 -3.50 -21.39 -7.10
C HIS A 72 -4.30 -20.22 -7.71
N PRO A 73 -3.91 -19.72 -8.91
CA PRO A 73 -4.47 -18.50 -9.48
C PRO A 73 -5.96 -18.56 -9.83
N SER A 74 -6.52 -19.77 -9.96
CA SER A 74 -7.92 -20.06 -10.24
C SER A 74 -8.74 -20.41 -8.99
N ASP A 75 -8.20 -20.21 -7.78
CA ASP A 75 -8.95 -20.39 -6.53
C ASP A 75 -10.06 -19.33 -6.41
N ALA A 76 -11.30 -19.74 -6.68
CA ALA A 76 -12.46 -18.86 -6.72
C ALA A 76 -12.76 -18.19 -5.38
N GLU A 77 -12.53 -18.88 -4.27
CA GLU A 77 -12.71 -18.31 -2.93
C GLU A 77 -11.64 -17.26 -2.66
N ALA A 78 -10.38 -17.55 -2.99
CA ALA A 78 -9.30 -16.58 -2.81
C ALA A 78 -9.50 -15.32 -3.68
N ARG A 79 -9.98 -15.48 -4.92
CA ARG A 79 -10.36 -14.35 -5.77
C ARG A 79 -11.51 -13.54 -5.17
N SER A 80 -12.50 -14.21 -4.59
CA SER A 80 -13.63 -13.57 -3.90
C SER A 80 -13.15 -12.77 -2.68
N ASP A 81 -12.32 -13.38 -1.83
CA ASP A 81 -11.72 -12.75 -0.65
C ASP A 81 -10.86 -11.53 -1.04
N ALA A 82 -10.05 -11.64 -2.09
CA ALA A 82 -9.25 -10.53 -2.58
C ALA A 82 -10.11 -9.37 -3.09
N LEU A 83 -11.19 -9.66 -3.81
CA LEU A 83 -12.09 -8.65 -4.34
C LEU A 83 -12.89 -7.96 -3.22
N TYR A 84 -13.33 -8.72 -2.22
CA TYR A 84 -13.93 -8.20 -0.99
C TYR A 84 -12.96 -7.29 -0.23
N GLY A 85 -11.72 -7.74 0.00
CA GLY A 85 -10.71 -6.94 0.66
C GLY A 85 -10.38 -5.67 -0.11
N ALA A 86 -10.22 -5.76 -1.44
CA ALA A 86 -9.98 -4.60 -2.31
C ALA A 86 -11.14 -3.59 -2.25
N TRP A 87 -12.39 -4.06 -2.18
CA TRP A 87 -13.54 -3.19 -2.01
C TRP A 87 -13.48 -2.42 -0.68
N LEU A 88 -13.26 -3.12 0.44
CA LEU A 88 -13.15 -2.47 1.75
C LEU A 88 -12.04 -1.42 1.76
N CYS A 89 -10.84 -1.79 1.29
CA CYS A 89 -9.70 -0.89 1.14
C CYS A 89 -10.03 0.33 0.24
N GLY A 90 -10.78 0.12 -0.84
CA GLY A 90 -11.25 1.18 -1.73
C GLY A 90 -12.24 2.15 -1.07
N ILE A 91 -13.13 1.66 -0.20
CA ILE A 91 -14.01 2.53 0.60
C ILE A 91 -13.19 3.38 1.57
N VAL A 92 -12.16 2.80 2.19
CA VAL A 92 -11.24 3.55 3.06
C VAL A 92 -10.56 4.68 2.26
N LEU A 93 -10.00 4.37 1.08
CA LEU A 93 -9.41 5.37 0.19
C LEU A 93 -10.37 6.50 -0.16
N GLY A 94 -11.63 6.17 -0.46
CA GLY A 94 -12.65 7.13 -0.83
C GLY A 94 -13.14 8.01 0.32
N THR A 95 -12.91 7.60 1.57
CA THR A 95 -13.47 8.26 2.75
C THR A 95 -12.47 9.17 3.45
N VAL A 96 -11.20 8.79 3.50
CA VAL A 96 -10.19 9.52 4.30
C VAL A 96 -9.00 9.97 3.46
N GLY A 97 -8.34 11.03 3.91
CA GLY A 97 -7.10 11.51 3.32
C GLY A 97 -5.94 10.51 3.47
N MET A 98 -5.23 10.29 2.36
CA MET A 98 -3.98 9.54 2.33
C MET A 98 -2.78 10.43 2.71
N ALA A 99 -1.67 9.82 3.12
CA ALA A 99 -0.50 10.52 3.67
C ALA A 99 0.80 10.13 2.93
N LEU A 100 1.89 9.92 3.67
CA LEU A 100 3.24 9.73 3.13
C LEU A 100 3.31 8.66 2.03
N HIS A 101 2.67 7.50 2.22
CA HIS A 101 2.80 6.40 1.28
C HIS A 101 2.26 6.78 -0.11
N HIS A 102 1.01 7.26 -0.21
CA HIS A 102 0.43 7.62 -1.51
C HIS A 102 1.13 8.82 -2.13
N LYS A 103 1.60 9.78 -1.34
CA LYS A 103 2.34 10.95 -1.85
C LYS A 103 3.67 10.55 -2.47
N LEU A 104 4.41 9.64 -1.83
CA LEU A 104 5.62 9.06 -2.42
C LEU A 104 5.31 8.28 -3.70
N CYS A 105 4.30 7.40 -3.69
CA CYS A 105 3.97 6.60 -4.86
C CYS A 105 3.51 7.47 -6.05
N HIS A 106 2.73 8.53 -5.80
CA HIS A 106 2.36 9.49 -6.85
C HIS A 106 3.56 10.25 -7.39
N THR A 107 4.49 10.65 -6.52
CA THR A 107 5.73 11.33 -6.92
C THR A 107 6.58 10.42 -7.80
N LEU A 108 6.79 9.17 -7.36
CA LEU A 108 7.59 8.16 -8.04
C LEU A 108 6.97 7.77 -9.39
N GLY A 109 5.69 7.42 -9.42
CA GLY A 109 4.98 7.08 -10.65
C GLY A 109 4.87 8.25 -11.63
N GLY A 110 4.51 9.44 -11.14
CA GLY A 110 4.30 10.61 -12.00
C GLY A 110 5.58 11.25 -12.54
N SER A 111 6.66 11.26 -11.76
CA SER A 111 7.90 11.96 -12.14
C SER A 111 8.95 11.04 -12.75
N PHE A 112 8.88 9.73 -12.49
CA PHE A 112 9.89 8.75 -12.92
C PHE A 112 9.29 7.59 -13.73
N ASN A 113 7.98 7.63 -14.02
CA ASN A 113 7.29 6.65 -14.85
C ASN A 113 7.44 5.20 -14.34
N LEU A 114 7.48 5.03 -13.01
CA LEU A 114 7.55 3.71 -12.39
C LEU A 114 6.19 3.00 -12.48
N PRO A 115 6.16 1.66 -12.63
CA PRO A 115 4.93 0.89 -12.66
C PRO A 115 4.16 1.02 -11.34
N HIS A 116 2.86 1.31 -11.44
CA HIS A 116 2.05 1.82 -10.33
C HIS A 116 1.94 0.82 -9.16
N ALA A 117 1.44 -0.39 -9.40
CA ALA A 117 1.16 -1.36 -8.35
C ALA A 117 2.45 -1.84 -7.64
N GLU A 118 3.52 -2.02 -8.41
CA GLU A 118 4.85 -2.38 -7.92
C GLU A 118 5.44 -1.27 -7.05
N THR A 119 5.28 0.00 -7.45
CA THR A 119 5.73 1.14 -6.64
C THR A 119 5.04 1.16 -5.28
N HIS A 120 3.72 0.96 -5.26
CA HIS A 120 2.96 0.85 -4.01
C HIS A 120 3.46 -0.34 -3.16
N THR A 121 3.69 -1.48 -3.79
CA THR A 121 4.18 -2.69 -3.11
C THR A 121 5.53 -2.46 -2.44
N ILE A 122 6.48 -1.86 -3.15
CA ILE A 122 7.83 -1.62 -2.65
C ILE A 122 7.83 -0.57 -1.55
N VAL A 123 7.08 0.53 -1.71
CA VAL A 123 7.13 1.68 -0.78
C VAL A 123 6.39 1.43 0.53
N LEU A 124 5.32 0.61 0.52
CA LEU A 124 4.45 0.40 1.68
C LEU A 124 5.22 0.01 2.96
N PRO A 125 6.09 -1.01 2.97
CA PRO A 125 6.85 -1.38 4.17
C PRO A 125 7.64 -0.23 4.79
N HIS A 126 8.28 0.60 3.95
CA HIS A 126 9.14 1.68 4.42
C HIS A 126 8.33 2.89 4.90
N ALA A 127 7.19 3.17 4.29
CA ALA A 127 6.26 4.19 4.79
C ALA A 127 5.64 3.79 6.13
N LEU A 128 5.29 2.51 6.32
CA LEU A 128 4.87 1.99 7.62
C LEU A 128 5.98 2.14 8.67
N ALA A 129 7.22 1.79 8.31
CA ALA A 129 8.37 1.94 9.22
C ALA A 129 8.59 3.39 9.63
N TYR A 130 8.45 4.33 8.69
CA TYR A 130 8.56 5.76 8.96
C TYR A 130 7.56 6.24 10.00
N ASN A 131 6.30 5.81 9.86
CA ASN A 131 5.18 6.23 10.71
C ASN A 131 5.01 5.39 11.98
N ALA A 132 5.74 4.28 12.13
CA ALA A 132 5.46 3.29 13.16
C ALA A 132 5.45 3.86 14.59
N ALA A 133 6.42 4.69 14.93
CA ALA A 133 6.53 5.30 16.26
C ALA A 133 5.44 6.36 16.51
N ALA A 134 4.95 7.02 15.47
CA ALA A 134 3.94 8.08 15.57
C ALA A 134 2.49 7.53 15.52
N ALA A 135 2.29 6.30 15.04
CA ALA A 135 0.98 5.68 14.91
C ALA A 135 0.92 4.24 15.48
N PRO A 136 1.28 4.01 16.76
CA PRO A 136 1.42 2.67 17.32
C PRO A 136 0.11 1.84 17.30
N GLN A 137 -1.05 2.47 17.49
CA GLN A 137 -2.35 1.77 17.45
C GLN A 137 -2.68 1.27 16.03
N ALA A 138 -2.39 2.09 15.01
CA ALA A 138 -2.54 1.68 13.61
C ALA A 138 -1.60 0.52 13.28
N MET A 139 -0.34 0.60 13.72
CA MET A 139 0.63 -0.48 13.50
C MET A 139 0.20 -1.79 14.15
N GLU A 140 -0.41 -1.75 15.32
CA GLU A 140 -0.91 -2.96 15.99
C GLU A 140 -2.04 -3.62 15.20
N ARG A 141 -2.99 -2.83 14.69
CA ARG A 141 -4.07 -3.34 13.83
C ARG A 141 -3.54 -3.93 12.52
N ILE A 142 -2.63 -3.21 11.85
CA ILE A 142 -1.99 -3.70 10.61
C ILE A 142 -1.22 -4.99 10.89
N ARG A 143 -0.45 -5.03 11.98
CA ARG A 143 0.32 -6.21 12.40
C ARG A 143 -0.60 -7.41 12.62
N ARG A 144 -1.71 -7.22 13.34
CA ARG A 144 -2.71 -8.26 13.60
C ARG A 144 -3.35 -8.76 12.31
N ALA A 145 -3.77 -7.86 11.43
CA ALA A 145 -4.41 -8.20 10.17
C ALA A 145 -3.47 -8.93 9.20
N LEU A 146 -2.19 -8.56 9.14
CA LEU A 146 -1.17 -9.22 8.31
C LEU A 146 -0.64 -10.53 8.93
N GLY A 147 -0.84 -10.77 10.22
CA GLY A 147 -0.38 -11.98 10.92
C GLY A 147 1.11 -12.02 11.28
N GLY A 148 1.80 -10.87 11.35
CA GLY A 148 3.25 -10.79 11.61
C GLY A 148 3.64 -10.26 13.00
N GLN A 149 4.96 -10.12 13.22
CA GLN A 149 5.50 -9.55 14.47
C GLN A 149 5.56 -8.02 14.46
N ARG A 150 5.76 -7.40 13.30
CA ARG A 150 5.77 -5.94 13.12
C ARG A 150 5.11 -5.62 11.78
N ALA A 151 4.25 -4.60 11.75
CA ALA A 151 3.51 -4.23 10.53
C ALA A 151 4.41 -3.97 9.31
N PRO A 152 5.51 -3.18 9.39
CA PRO A 152 6.41 -2.96 8.25
C PRO A 152 7.02 -4.25 7.70
N GLN A 153 7.47 -5.12 8.61
CA GLN A 153 8.08 -6.40 8.27
C GLN A 153 7.07 -7.35 7.64
N ALA A 154 5.87 -7.43 8.20
CA ALA A 154 4.79 -8.29 7.68
C ALA A 154 4.39 -7.88 6.25
N ALA A 155 4.32 -6.57 5.96
CA ALA A 155 4.03 -6.08 4.62
C ALA A 155 5.16 -6.44 3.63
N TYR A 156 6.42 -6.28 4.04
CA TYR A 156 7.58 -6.67 3.21
C TYR A 156 7.60 -8.19 2.94
N ASP A 157 7.37 -9.00 3.97
CA ASP A 157 7.40 -10.45 3.87
C ASP A 157 6.24 -10.96 3.01
N LEU A 158 5.05 -10.35 3.12
CA LEU A 158 3.92 -10.65 2.23
C LEU A 158 4.28 -10.39 0.77
N ALA A 159 4.91 -9.26 0.46
CA ALA A 159 5.35 -8.95 -0.91
C ALA A 159 6.38 -9.99 -1.40
N ARG A 160 7.45 -10.18 -0.62
CA ARG A 160 8.58 -11.04 -0.99
C ARG A 160 8.19 -12.51 -1.14
N ALA A 161 7.39 -13.03 -0.21
CA ALA A 161 6.97 -14.45 -0.21
C ALA A 161 6.05 -14.80 -1.39
N ASN A 162 5.40 -13.81 -2.00
CA ASN A 162 4.48 -13.98 -3.12
C ASN A 162 5.04 -13.46 -4.45
N GLY A 163 6.37 -13.30 -4.53
CA GLY A 163 7.09 -13.02 -5.78
C GLY A 163 6.96 -11.57 -6.29
N ALA A 164 6.48 -10.63 -5.47
CA ALA A 164 6.47 -9.22 -5.84
C ALA A 164 7.87 -8.59 -5.72
N PRO A 165 8.19 -7.57 -6.55
CA PRO A 165 9.43 -6.82 -6.40
C PRO A 165 9.42 -6.07 -5.06
N VAL A 166 10.60 -5.99 -4.44
CA VAL A 166 10.78 -5.31 -3.14
C VAL A 166 11.82 -4.18 -3.18
N ALA A 167 12.37 -3.87 -4.36
CA ALA A 167 13.36 -2.81 -4.52
C ALA A 167 13.01 -1.91 -5.72
N LEU A 168 13.07 -0.58 -5.55
CA LEU A 168 12.74 0.36 -6.64
C LEU A 168 13.70 0.23 -7.84
N LYS A 169 14.96 -0.16 -7.60
CA LYS A 169 15.93 -0.40 -8.67
C LYS A 169 15.49 -1.51 -9.64
N ASP A 170 14.70 -2.48 -9.15
CA ASP A 170 14.23 -3.61 -9.96
C ASP A 170 13.11 -3.20 -10.92
N ILE A 171 12.50 -2.03 -10.71
CA ILE A 171 11.41 -1.48 -11.53
C ILE A 171 11.81 -0.20 -12.29
N GLY A 172 13.11 0.07 -12.40
CA GLY A 172 13.65 1.13 -13.25
C GLY A 172 14.00 2.44 -12.55
N MET A 173 13.90 2.52 -11.22
CA MET A 173 14.38 3.70 -10.48
C MET A 173 15.90 3.79 -10.56
N LYS A 174 16.44 5.00 -10.72
CA LYS A 174 17.88 5.27 -10.71
C LYS A 174 18.32 5.83 -9.36
N ALA A 175 19.51 5.46 -8.90
CA ALA A 175 20.06 5.94 -7.64
C ALA A 175 20.20 7.49 -7.62
N ASP A 176 20.65 8.06 -8.74
CA ASP A 176 20.87 9.51 -8.89
C ASP A 176 19.55 10.32 -8.83
N ASP A 177 18.41 9.67 -9.03
CA ASP A 177 17.09 10.30 -9.02
C ASP A 177 16.46 10.37 -7.61
N LEU A 178 17.06 9.73 -6.59
CA LEU A 178 16.49 9.64 -5.24
C LEU A 178 16.42 10.98 -4.51
N ASP A 179 17.42 11.85 -4.68
CA ASP A 179 17.40 13.19 -4.08
C ASP A 179 16.31 14.06 -4.71
N LYS A 180 16.17 14.00 -6.04
CA LYS A 180 15.09 14.67 -6.77
C LYS A 180 13.72 14.15 -6.33
N ALA A 181 13.56 12.84 -6.16
CA ALA A 181 12.30 12.26 -5.68
C ALA A 181 11.95 12.75 -4.26
N CYS A 182 12.95 12.85 -3.38
CA CYS A 182 12.78 13.39 -2.02
C CYS A 182 12.33 14.85 -2.06
N ASP A 183 12.99 15.68 -2.88
CA ASP A 183 12.69 17.11 -2.99
C ASP A 183 11.28 17.35 -3.56
N ILE A 184 10.84 16.58 -4.55
CA ILE A 184 9.47 16.64 -5.08
C ILE A 184 8.46 16.20 -4.03
N ALA A 185 8.73 15.11 -3.31
CA ALA A 185 7.83 14.60 -2.27
C ALA A 185 7.64 15.58 -1.09
N LEU A 186 8.59 16.49 -0.89
CA LEU A 186 8.59 17.51 0.15
C LEU A 186 8.17 18.91 -0.34
N SER A 187 7.90 19.08 -1.63
CA SER A 187 7.58 20.39 -2.20
C SER A 187 6.29 20.99 -1.64
N ASN A 188 5.41 20.16 -1.07
CA ASN A 188 4.19 20.57 -0.41
C ASN A 188 4.06 19.85 0.93
N GLN A 189 3.66 20.56 1.98
CA GLN A 189 3.29 19.91 3.23
C GLN A 189 1.89 19.29 3.13
N TYR A 190 1.72 18.16 3.81
CA TYR A 190 0.46 17.46 3.94
C TYR A 190 0.39 16.76 5.31
N PRO A 191 -0.81 16.47 5.82
CA PRO A 191 -0.97 15.75 7.08
C PRO A 191 -0.30 14.38 7.03
N ASN A 192 0.52 14.07 8.04
CA ASN A 192 1.13 12.76 8.27
C ASN A 192 1.40 12.60 9.78
N PRO A 193 1.22 11.41 10.40
CA PRO A 193 1.39 11.23 11.84
C PRO A 193 2.77 11.65 12.36
N ARG A 194 3.82 11.32 11.58
CA ARG A 194 5.18 11.78 11.83
C ARG A 194 5.48 13.01 10.96
N PRO A 195 6.08 14.09 11.48
CA PRO A 195 6.54 15.22 10.66
C PRO A 195 7.40 14.76 9.47
N LEU A 196 7.27 15.43 8.33
CA LEU A 196 8.00 15.10 7.10
C LEU A 196 9.39 15.73 7.14
N GLU A 197 10.44 14.92 7.23
CA GLU A 197 11.81 15.37 7.38
C GLU A 197 12.68 14.87 6.23
N ARG A 198 13.41 15.77 5.56
CA ARG A 198 14.21 15.44 4.36
C ARG A 198 15.17 14.29 4.58
N VAL A 199 15.93 14.30 5.67
CA VAL A 199 16.92 13.25 5.98
C VAL A 199 16.23 11.89 6.12
N ALA A 200 15.11 11.84 6.84
CA ALA A 200 14.39 10.61 7.10
C ALA A 200 13.65 10.08 5.85
N ILE A 201 13.06 10.94 5.03
CA ILE A 201 12.42 10.55 3.77
C ILE A 201 13.47 10.11 2.74
N ARG A 202 14.61 10.78 2.65
CA ARG A 202 15.71 10.36 1.78
C ARG A 202 16.26 9.00 2.18
N ARG A 203 16.32 8.71 3.50
CA ARG A 203 16.69 7.39 4.02
C ARG A 203 15.65 6.33 3.67
N LEU A 204 14.36 6.62 3.86
CA LEU A 204 13.25 5.76 3.43
C LEU A 204 13.39 5.39 1.95
N LEU A 205 13.61 6.38 1.08
CA LEU A 205 13.80 6.16 -0.36
C LEU A 205 15.05 5.33 -0.67
N GLN A 206 16.13 5.48 0.10
CA GLN A 206 17.32 4.64 -0.03
C GLN A 206 17.00 3.17 0.31
N ASP A 207 16.34 2.95 1.44
CA ASP A 207 15.99 1.60 1.90
C ASP A 207 15.02 0.93 0.91
N ALA A 208 14.06 1.68 0.35
CA ALA A 208 13.15 1.22 -0.69
C ALA A 208 13.85 0.97 -2.04
N PHE A 209 14.86 1.78 -2.38
CA PHE A 209 15.67 1.57 -3.58
C PHE A 209 16.49 0.28 -3.52
N GLU A 210 17.06 -0.02 -2.36
CA GLU A 210 17.88 -1.20 -2.13
C GLU A 210 17.07 -2.47 -1.85
N GLY A 211 15.82 -2.31 -1.42
CA GLY A 211 14.93 -3.39 -0.99
C GLY A 211 15.26 -3.94 0.40
N VAL A 212 15.72 -3.06 1.29
CA VAL A 212 16.08 -3.40 2.67
C VAL A 212 14.83 -3.75 3.46
N ARG A 213 14.75 -4.98 3.98
CA ARG A 213 13.67 -5.38 4.89
C ARG A 213 13.64 -4.45 6.13
N PRO A 214 12.53 -3.75 6.43
CA PRO A 214 12.50 -2.80 7.54
C PRO A 214 12.83 -3.44 8.90
N GLY A 215 13.59 -2.70 9.73
CA GLY A 215 13.97 -3.06 11.10
C GLY A 215 12.87 -2.77 12.11
#